data_AF-A0A4W5QHU3-F1
#
_entry.id   AF-A0A4W5QHU3-F1
#
_cell.length_a   1.000
_cell.length_b   1.000
_cell.length_c   1.000
_cell.angle_alpha   90.00
_cell.angle_beta   90.00
_cell.angle_gamma   90.00
#
_symmetry.space_group_name_H-M   'P 1'
#
loop_
_entity.id
_entity.type
_entity.pdbx_description
1 polymer ?
#
loop_
_entity_poly.entity_id
_entity_poly.type
_entity_poly.pdbx_seq_one_letter_code
_entity_poly.pdbx_strand_id
1 'polypeptide(L)'
;MGLQDQCEELYKTSNLYEVIGVTKDASEAEVWQVIINHCQVPVVTKTKADQDRNREDYWRTMFPKITLQDMLNFEKSYKNCEDEKHDLMQVYVEHKGDMDRIMENVLCATLEDETRIRAILKSAICSKVLQAHKAFTNETKKALINNFVDDLEAKYCKKRASSSSGRKGKK
;
A
#
# COMPACT_ATOMS: atom_id res chain seq x y z
N MET A 1 16.01 -31.35 22.25
CA MET A 1 17.18 -32.24 22.16
C MET A 1 18.29 -31.46 21.50
N GLY A 2 19.49 -31.45 22.09
CA GLY A 2 20.65 -30.76 21.54
C GLY A 2 21.31 -31.57 20.43
N LEU A 3 22.22 -30.93 19.69
CA LEU A 3 22.97 -31.58 18.59
C LEU A 3 23.72 -32.84 19.05
N GLN A 4 24.28 -32.81 20.27
CA GLN A 4 24.99 -33.95 20.85
C GLN A 4 24.06 -35.14 21.13
N ASP A 5 22.87 -34.89 21.68
CA ASP A 5 21.85 -35.92 21.92
C ASP A 5 21.44 -36.60 20.61
N GLN A 6 21.30 -35.82 19.53
CA GLN A 6 20.95 -36.34 18.20
C GLN A 6 22.11 -37.14 17.58
N CYS A 7 23.36 -36.72 17.78
CA CYS A 7 24.53 -37.47 17.33
C CYS A 7 24.63 -38.83 18.04
N GLU A 8 24.40 -38.86 19.34
CA GLU A 8 24.43 -40.08 20.13
C GLU A 8 23.27 -41.03 19.77
N GLU A 9 22.08 -40.49 19.49
CA GLU A 9 20.92 -41.27 19.05
C GLU A 9 21.08 -41.85 17.63
N LEU A 10 21.54 -41.06 16.67
CA LEU A 10 21.61 -41.45 15.26
C LEU A 10 22.90 -42.21 14.89
N TYR A 11 24.02 -41.83 15.51
CA TYR A 11 25.34 -42.33 15.15
C TYR A 11 26.05 -43.08 16.29
N LYS A 12 25.42 -43.19 17.46
CA LYS A 12 25.98 -43.88 18.66
C LYS A 12 27.31 -43.31 19.15
N THR A 13 27.64 -42.09 18.73
CA THR A 13 28.83 -41.37 19.18
C THR A 13 28.50 -39.90 19.30
N SER A 14 28.98 -39.29 20.38
CA SER A 14 28.95 -37.83 20.58
C SER A 14 30.20 -37.15 19.99
N ASN A 15 31.12 -37.93 19.41
CA ASN A 15 32.34 -37.41 18.80
C ASN A 15 32.10 -37.01 17.33
N LEU A 16 32.02 -35.70 17.08
CA LEU A 16 31.74 -35.17 15.74
C LEU A 16 32.78 -35.59 14.68
N TYR A 17 34.04 -35.81 15.06
CA TYR A 17 35.08 -36.25 14.11
C TYR A 17 34.84 -37.68 13.64
N GLU A 18 34.34 -38.56 14.53
CA GLU A 18 33.95 -39.92 14.17
C GLU A 18 32.69 -39.94 13.30
N VAL A 19 31.73 -39.04 13.56
CA VAL A 19 30.52 -38.87 12.73
C VAL A 19 30.87 -38.44 11.31
N ILE A 20 31.81 -37.50 11.17
CA ILE A 20 32.27 -36.99 9.87
C ILE A 20 33.29 -37.96 9.22
N GLY A 21 33.84 -38.92 9.97
CA GLY A 21 34.80 -39.92 9.48
C GLY A 21 36.22 -39.38 9.29
N VAL A 22 36.62 -38.40 10.11
CA VAL A 22 37.91 -37.71 10.03
C VAL A 22 38.69 -37.89 11.33
N THR A 23 40.02 -37.90 11.25
CA THR A 23 40.87 -38.01 12.45
C THR A 23 40.94 -36.68 13.21
N LYS A 24 41.19 -36.72 14.53
CA LYS A 24 41.18 -35.51 15.38
C LYS A 24 42.33 -34.54 15.08
N ASP A 25 43.36 -35.02 14.40
CA ASP A 25 44.54 -34.28 13.93
C ASP A 25 44.41 -33.74 12.50
N ALA A 26 43.28 -33.99 11.83
CA ALA A 26 43.05 -33.51 10.48
C ALA A 26 43.05 -31.98 10.42
N SER A 27 43.64 -31.47 9.34
CA SER A 27 43.64 -30.05 9.05
C SER A 27 42.23 -29.55 8.75
N GLU A 28 41.99 -28.27 9.02
CA GLU A 28 40.69 -27.64 8.77
C GLU A 28 40.21 -27.86 7.32
N ALA A 29 41.15 -27.82 6.36
CA ALA A 29 40.87 -28.04 4.94
C ALA A 29 40.35 -29.46 4.64
N GLU A 30 40.89 -30.48 5.31
CA GLU A 30 40.45 -31.87 5.15
C GLU A 30 39.05 -32.07 5.75
N VAL A 31 38.79 -31.48 6.92
CA VAL A 31 37.47 -31.51 7.56
C VAL A 31 36.43 -30.84 6.63
N TRP A 32 36.73 -29.65 6.10
CA TRP A 32 35.85 -28.95 5.17
C TRP A 32 35.60 -29.75 3.89
N GLN A 33 36.63 -30.39 3.32
CA GLN A 33 36.48 -31.18 2.10
C GLN A 33 35.55 -32.38 2.29
N VAL A 34 35.63 -33.06 3.44
CA VAL A 34 34.76 -34.21 3.75
C VAL A 34 33.32 -33.77 3.95
N ILE A 35 33.08 -32.65 4.65
CA ILE A 35 31.73 -32.08 4.81
C ILE A 35 31.12 -31.72 3.45
N ILE A 36 31.90 -31.06 2.58
CA ILE A 36 31.45 -30.67 1.22
C ILE A 36 31.08 -31.90 0.39
N ASN A 37 31.92 -32.95 0.42
CA ASN A 37 31.67 -34.18 -0.32
C ASN A 37 30.47 -34.96 0.24
N HIS A 38 30.33 -35.03 1.58
CA HIS A 38 29.26 -35.79 2.25
C HIS A 38 27.88 -35.13 2.05
N CYS A 39 27.81 -33.80 2.05
CA CYS A 39 26.54 -33.10 2.00
C CYS A 39 25.88 -33.05 0.60
N GLN A 40 26.42 -33.73 -0.43
CA GLN A 40 25.92 -33.65 -1.84
C GLN A 40 25.55 -32.22 -2.26
N VAL A 41 26.28 -31.22 -1.76
CA VAL A 41 25.97 -29.83 -2.07
C VAL A 41 26.69 -29.52 -3.37
N PRO A 42 25.99 -29.04 -4.41
CA PRO A 42 26.66 -28.62 -5.63
C PRO A 42 27.73 -27.58 -5.29
N VAL A 43 28.97 -27.86 -5.69
CA VAL A 43 30.11 -26.97 -5.50
C VAL A 43 29.87 -25.72 -6.36
N VAL A 44 29.32 -24.67 -5.74
CA VAL A 44 29.42 -23.33 -6.29
C VAL A 44 30.81 -22.84 -5.94
N THR A 45 31.77 -23.01 -6.86
CA THR A 45 33.04 -22.29 -6.77
C THR A 45 32.69 -20.80 -6.78
N LYS A 46 32.78 -20.15 -5.63
CA LYS A 46 32.59 -18.70 -5.52
C LYS A 46 33.73 -18.01 -6.26
N THR A 47 33.52 -17.73 -7.54
CA THR A 47 34.31 -16.70 -8.21
C THR A 47 33.82 -15.33 -7.70
N LYS A 48 34.73 -14.38 -7.52
CA LYS A 48 34.42 -13.00 -7.08
C LYS A 48 33.48 -12.24 -8.04
N ALA A 49 33.05 -12.83 -9.15
CA ALA A 49 32.22 -12.22 -10.17
C ALA A 49 30.72 -12.56 -10.06
N ASP A 50 30.33 -13.53 -9.23
CA ASP A 50 28.99 -14.13 -9.28
C ASP A 50 28.06 -13.76 -8.11
N GLN A 51 28.54 -13.10 -7.05
CA GLN A 51 27.67 -12.69 -5.92
C GLN A 51 26.97 -11.34 -6.08
N ASP A 52 27.41 -10.48 -7.00
CA ASP A 52 26.77 -9.17 -7.25
C ASP A 52 25.71 -9.21 -8.37
N ARG A 53 25.60 -10.31 -9.13
CA ARG A 53 24.94 -10.29 -10.44
C ARG A 53 23.53 -10.90 -10.50
N ASN A 54 22.85 -11.16 -9.38
CA ASN A 54 21.48 -11.73 -9.48
C ASN A 54 20.53 -11.34 -8.34
N ARG A 55 20.75 -10.18 -7.73
CA ARG A 55 19.74 -9.59 -6.83
C ARG A 55 18.93 -8.53 -7.56
N GLU A 56 19.63 -7.66 -8.27
CA GLU A 56 19.00 -6.59 -9.03
C GLU A 56 18.20 -7.11 -10.21
N ASP A 57 18.70 -8.11 -10.94
CA ASP A 57 17.99 -8.68 -12.09
C ASP A 57 16.73 -9.44 -11.67
N TYR A 58 16.81 -10.25 -10.60
CA TYR A 58 15.63 -10.88 -9.99
C TYR A 58 14.61 -9.85 -9.48
N TRP A 59 15.07 -8.82 -8.77
CA TRP A 59 14.21 -7.74 -8.30
C TRP A 59 13.56 -6.96 -9.46
N ARG A 60 14.30 -6.67 -10.54
CA ARG A 60 13.79 -5.98 -11.73
C ARG A 60 12.82 -6.83 -12.56
N THR A 61 12.90 -8.16 -12.43
CA THR A 61 11.93 -9.08 -13.03
C THR A 61 10.58 -9.00 -12.34
N MET A 62 10.56 -8.85 -11.00
CA MET A 62 9.32 -8.69 -10.23
C MET A 62 8.82 -7.25 -10.17
N PHE A 63 9.73 -6.28 -10.12
CA PHE A 63 9.45 -4.85 -10.03
C PHE A 63 10.06 -4.15 -11.24
N PRO A 64 9.31 -4.04 -12.35
CA PRO A 64 9.78 -3.29 -13.52
C PRO A 64 10.12 -1.85 -13.13
N LYS A 65 11.05 -1.25 -13.88
CA LYS A 65 11.48 0.13 -13.63
C LYS A 65 10.26 1.05 -13.78
N ILE A 66 9.93 1.77 -12.71
CA ILE A 66 8.87 2.78 -12.72
C ILE A 66 9.27 3.88 -13.69
N THR A 67 8.44 4.12 -14.70
CA THR A 67 8.63 5.22 -15.64
C THR A 67 7.83 6.45 -15.18
N LEU A 68 8.19 7.63 -15.69
CA LEU A 68 7.39 8.84 -15.47
C LEU A 68 5.95 8.67 -15.97
N GLN A 69 5.76 7.89 -17.04
CA GLN A 69 4.45 7.61 -17.57
C GLN A 69 3.61 6.79 -16.59
N ASP A 70 4.22 5.82 -15.90
CA ASP A 70 3.53 5.01 -14.88
C ASP A 70 3.11 5.86 -13.68
N MET A 71 3.94 6.81 -13.27
CA MET A 71 3.60 7.76 -12.20
C MET A 71 2.39 8.64 -12.59
N LEU A 72 2.39 9.18 -13.81
CA LEU A 72 1.28 10.00 -14.32
C LEU A 72 0.00 9.17 -14.53
N ASN A 73 0.13 7.92 -14.96
CA ASN A 73 -0.99 7.01 -15.09
C ASN A 73 -1.59 6.69 -13.72
N PHE A 74 -0.73 6.44 -12.72
CA PHE A 74 -1.13 6.21 -11.34
C PHE A 74 -1.89 7.42 -10.76
N GLU A 75 -1.35 8.63 -10.92
CA GLU A 75 -2.00 9.87 -10.47
C GLU A 75 -3.41 10.01 -11.06
N LYS A 76 -3.54 9.73 -12.37
CA LYS A 76 -4.83 9.79 -13.06
C LYS A 76 -5.81 8.71 -12.61
N SER A 77 -5.32 7.49 -12.34
CA SER A 77 -6.18 6.38 -11.90
C SER A 77 -6.61 6.50 -10.44
N TYR A 78 -5.78 7.13 -9.60
CA TYR A 78 -6.08 7.31 -8.18
C TYR A 78 -7.09 8.44 -7.96
N LYS A 79 -7.02 9.52 -8.74
CA LYS A 79 -7.98 10.64 -8.62
C LYS A 79 -9.42 10.19 -8.93
N ASN A 80 -10.33 10.48 -7.99
CA ASN A 80 -11.75 10.15 -7.99
C ASN A 80 -12.10 8.66 -7.89
N CYS A 81 -11.15 7.78 -7.56
CA CYS A 81 -11.44 6.38 -7.33
C CYS A 81 -12.05 6.16 -5.93
N GLU A 82 -12.55 4.95 -5.66
CA GLU A 82 -13.07 4.60 -4.34
C GLU A 82 -11.94 4.49 -3.29
N ASP A 83 -10.73 4.08 -3.70
CA ASP A 83 -9.58 3.98 -2.79
C ASP A 83 -9.18 5.36 -2.27
N GLU A 84 -9.15 6.39 -3.13
CA GLU A 84 -8.92 7.77 -2.71
C GLU A 84 -9.95 8.22 -1.68
N LYS A 85 -11.24 7.90 -1.89
CA LYS A 85 -12.29 8.25 -0.92
C LYS A 85 -12.05 7.54 0.42
N HIS A 86 -11.64 6.28 0.40
CA HIS A 86 -11.35 5.51 1.60
C HIS A 86 -10.16 6.10 2.37
N ASP A 87 -9.08 6.39 1.67
CA ASP A 87 -7.88 7.00 2.25
C ASP A 87 -8.22 8.39 2.84
N LEU A 88 -9.00 9.20 2.13
CA LEU A 88 -9.51 10.48 2.63
C LEU A 88 -10.34 10.32 3.90
N MET A 89 -11.19 9.30 3.98
CA MET A 89 -11.98 9.03 5.19
C MET A 89 -11.07 8.65 6.37
N GLN A 90 -10.05 7.83 6.13
CA GLN A 90 -9.09 7.43 7.15
C GLN A 90 -8.31 8.63 7.68
N VAL A 91 -7.70 9.41 6.78
CA VAL A 91 -6.90 10.60 7.13
C VAL A 91 -7.79 11.67 7.81
N TYR A 92 -9.05 11.79 7.40
CA TYR A 92 -10.01 12.69 8.05
C TYR A 92 -10.27 12.33 9.52
N VAL A 93 -10.46 11.04 9.82
CA VAL A 93 -10.66 10.55 11.19
C VAL A 93 -9.40 10.74 12.02
N GLU A 94 -8.23 10.45 11.44
CA GLU A 94 -6.93 10.58 12.11
C GLU A 94 -6.63 12.04 12.51
N HIS A 95 -6.84 12.98 11.58
CA HIS A 95 -6.57 14.41 11.82
C HIS A 95 -7.80 15.20 12.27
N LYS A 96 -8.90 14.52 12.62
CA LYS A 96 -10.13 15.14 13.13
C LYS A 96 -10.64 16.29 12.24
N GLY A 97 -10.49 16.13 10.94
CA GLY A 97 -10.96 17.09 9.93
C GLY A 97 -10.13 18.36 9.76
N ASP A 98 -8.87 18.37 10.19
CA ASP A 98 -7.91 19.44 9.85
C ASP A 98 -7.45 19.32 8.39
N MET A 99 -7.85 20.27 7.55
CA MET A 99 -7.61 20.21 6.10
C MET A 99 -6.14 20.34 5.72
N ASP A 100 -5.35 21.15 6.44
CA ASP A 100 -3.93 21.34 6.12
C ASP A 100 -3.18 20.02 6.31
N ARG A 101 -3.45 19.33 7.43
CA ARG A 101 -2.90 18.00 7.70
C ARG A 101 -3.42 16.93 6.75
N ILE A 102 -4.68 17.01 6.34
CA ILE A 102 -5.23 16.07 5.34
C ILE A 102 -4.47 16.23 4.02
N MET A 103 -4.29 17.46 3.52
CA MET A 103 -3.58 17.71 2.26
C MET A 103 -2.11 17.28 2.31
N GLU A 104 -1.45 17.38 3.47
CA GLU A 104 -0.07 16.90 3.65
C GLU A 104 0.07 15.36 3.64
N ASN A 105 -0.98 14.62 4.00
CA ASN A 105 -0.93 13.16 4.16
C ASN A 105 -1.64 12.38 3.04
N VAL A 106 -2.44 13.05 2.20
CA VAL A 106 -3.16 12.41 1.11
C VAL A 106 -2.27 12.26 -0.13
N LEU A 107 -2.29 11.06 -0.71
CA LEU A 107 -1.55 10.74 -1.92
C LEU A 107 -2.02 11.59 -3.11
N CYS A 108 -1.06 12.03 -3.92
CA CYS A 108 -1.34 12.79 -5.16
C CYS A 108 -2.19 14.06 -4.96
N ALA A 109 -2.18 14.64 -3.75
CA ALA A 109 -2.87 15.88 -3.45
C ALA A 109 -2.00 17.10 -3.79
N THR A 110 -2.53 17.98 -4.63
CA THR A 110 -1.96 19.31 -4.89
C THR A 110 -2.81 20.38 -4.21
N LEU A 111 -2.28 21.58 -4.00
CA LEU A 111 -3.06 22.69 -3.40
C LEU A 111 -4.33 23.01 -4.20
N GLU A 112 -4.32 22.80 -5.52
CA GLU A 112 -5.48 23.00 -6.38
C GLU A 112 -6.59 21.96 -6.13
N ASP A 113 -6.20 20.75 -5.70
CA ASP A 113 -7.11 19.64 -5.42
C ASP A 113 -7.87 19.79 -4.09
N GLU A 114 -7.52 20.77 -3.24
CA GLU A 114 -8.17 20.97 -1.93
C GLU A 114 -9.69 21.13 -2.08
N THR A 115 -10.13 21.87 -3.10
CA THR A 115 -11.55 22.11 -3.36
C THR A 115 -12.33 20.82 -3.66
N ARG A 116 -11.72 19.92 -4.45
CA ARG A 116 -12.27 18.62 -4.82
C ARG A 116 -12.30 17.68 -3.61
N ILE A 117 -11.20 17.60 -2.87
CA ILE A 117 -11.07 16.76 -1.67
C ILE A 117 -12.09 17.20 -0.60
N ARG A 118 -12.23 18.52 -0.39
CA ARG A 118 -13.24 19.08 0.52
C ARG A 118 -14.66 18.71 0.08
N ALA A 119 -14.96 18.70 -1.22
CA ALA A 119 -16.27 18.29 -1.74
C ALA A 119 -16.54 16.80 -1.47
N ILE A 120 -15.55 15.92 -1.64
CA ILE A 120 -15.64 14.48 -1.34
C ILE A 120 -15.96 14.28 0.15
N LEU A 121 -15.19 14.91 1.05
CA LEU A 121 -15.40 14.80 2.49
C LEU A 121 -16.76 15.38 2.93
N LYS A 122 -17.18 16.52 2.37
CA LYS A 122 -18.52 17.09 2.58
C LYS A 122 -19.62 16.10 2.17
N SER A 123 -19.46 15.40 1.04
CA SER A 123 -20.42 14.39 0.57
C SER A 123 -20.50 13.17 1.50
N ALA A 124 -19.36 12.75 2.08
CA ALA A 124 -19.28 11.64 3.03
C ALA A 124 -19.93 11.98 4.39
N ILE A 125 -19.79 13.23 4.85
CA ILE A 125 -20.48 13.72 6.05
C ILE A 125 -22.00 13.83 5.81
N CYS A 126 -22.42 14.31 4.64
CA CYS A 126 -23.84 14.39 4.28
C CYS A 126 -24.50 13.00 4.24
N SER A 127 -23.77 12.01 3.73
CA SER A 127 -24.17 10.60 3.71
C SER A 127 -24.11 9.92 5.09
N LYS A 128 -23.72 10.66 6.15
CA LYS A 128 -23.55 10.17 7.54
C LYS A 128 -22.52 9.04 7.71
N VAL A 129 -21.60 8.88 6.77
CA VAL A 129 -20.50 7.90 6.87
C VAL A 129 -19.39 8.44 7.79
N LEU A 130 -19.14 9.76 7.75
CA LEU A 130 -18.18 10.43 8.62
C LEU A 130 -18.87 11.33 9.65
N GLN A 131 -18.29 11.43 10.85
CA GLN A 131 -18.72 12.38 11.87
C GLN A 131 -18.19 13.78 11.56
N ALA A 132 -19.05 14.79 11.67
CA ALA A 132 -18.61 16.17 11.47
C ALA A 132 -17.71 16.63 12.64
N HIS A 133 -16.43 16.87 12.35
CA HIS A 133 -15.50 17.44 13.33
C HIS A 133 -15.44 18.98 13.25
N LYS A 134 -15.24 19.63 14.40
CA LYS A 134 -15.25 21.10 14.54
C LYS A 134 -14.18 21.80 13.68
N ALA A 135 -13.01 21.18 13.52
CA ALA A 135 -11.93 21.72 12.68
C ALA A 135 -12.38 21.84 11.21
N PHE A 136 -13.10 20.84 10.70
CA PHE A 136 -13.64 20.83 9.35
C PHE A 136 -14.90 21.69 9.18
N THR A 137 -15.73 21.79 10.22
CA THR A 137 -17.01 22.53 10.20
C THR A 137 -16.90 24.00 10.61
N ASN A 138 -15.70 24.53 10.82
CA ASN A 138 -15.49 25.96 11.07
C ASN A 138 -15.59 26.85 9.80
N GLU A 139 -16.32 26.40 8.76
CA GLU A 139 -17.04 27.30 7.87
C GLU A 139 -18.40 27.59 8.54
N THR A 140 -18.66 28.84 8.95
CA THR A 140 -19.87 29.23 9.72
C THR A 140 -21.10 28.41 9.31
N LYS A 141 -21.84 27.84 10.29
CA LYS A 141 -23.06 27.01 10.06
C LYS A 141 -24.00 27.56 8.98
N LYS A 142 -24.00 28.88 8.79
CA LYS A 142 -24.70 29.64 7.76
C LYS A 142 -24.32 29.24 6.32
N ALA A 143 -23.04 29.05 6.01
CA ALA A 143 -22.58 28.67 4.68
C ALA A 143 -23.00 27.24 4.30
N LEU A 144 -22.99 26.31 5.26
CA LEU A 144 -23.41 24.92 5.03
C LEU A 144 -24.93 24.83 4.79
N ILE A 145 -25.72 25.60 5.54
CA ILE A 145 -27.17 25.69 5.34
C ILE A 145 -27.49 26.36 4.00
N ASN A 146 -26.79 27.44 3.63
CA ASN A 146 -26.99 28.12 2.36
C ASN A 146 -26.70 27.21 1.16
N ASN A 147 -25.56 26.51 1.15
CA ASN A 147 -25.23 25.58 0.06
C ASN A 147 -26.22 24.40 -0.04
N PHE A 148 -26.77 23.94 1.08
CA PHE A 148 -27.82 22.92 1.08
C PHE A 148 -29.16 23.46 0.55
N VAL A 149 -29.51 24.71 0.89
CA VAL A 149 -30.68 25.40 0.36
C VAL A 149 -30.53 25.63 -1.15
N ASP A 150 -29.35 26.06 -1.62
CA ASP A 150 -29.05 26.29 -3.03
C ASP A 150 -29.15 24.98 -3.85
N ASP A 151 -28.64 23.87 -3.31
CA ASP A 151 -28.72 22.55 -3.95
C ASP A 151 -30.16 21.99 -3.98
N LEU A 152 -30.96 22.28 -2.94
CA LEU A 152 -32.39 21.98 -2.94
C LEU A 152 -33.16 22.85 -3.95
N GLU A 153 -32.90 24.16 -4.01
CA GLU A 153 -33.54 25.06 -4.98
C GLU A 153 -33.22 24.67 -6.42
N ALA A 154 -31.97 24.29 -6.73
CA ALA A 154 -31.59 23.81 -8.05
C ALA A 154 -32.35 22.51 -8.44
N LYS A 155 -32.54 21.59 -7.50
CA LYS A 155 -33.33 20.36 -7.69
C LYS A 155 -34.81 20.65 -7.90
N TYR A 156 -35.39 21.59 -7.13
CA TYR A 156 -36.81 21.96 -7.25
C TYR A 156 -37.11 22.79 -8.51
N CYS A 157 -36.19 23.66 -8.96
CA CYS A 157 -36.36 24.49 -10.15
C CYS A 157 -36.29 23.65 -11.44
N LYS A 158 -35.40 22.65 -11.50
CA LYS A 158 -35.35 21.67 -12.60
C LYS A 158 -36.64 20.83 -12.70
N LYS A 159 -37.25 20.47 -11.57
CA LYS A 159 -38.50 19.71 -11.52
C LYS A 159 -39.71 20.50 -12.05
N ARG A 160 -39.71 21.83 -11.89
CA ARG A 160 -40.73 22.74 -12.48
C ARG A 160 -40.60 22.83 -14.00
N ALA A 161 -39.39 22.98 -14.53
CA ALA A 161 -39.13 23.07 -15.96
C ALA A 161 -39.53 21.80 -16.74
N SER A 162 -39.42 20.62 -16.13
CA SER A 162 -39.85 19.34 -16.72
C SER A 162 -41.37 19.10 -16.71
N SER A 163 -42.15 19.92 -16.00
CA SER A 163 -43.61 19.74 -15.84
C SER A 163 -44.47 20.59 -16.79
N SER A 164 -43.87 21.50 -17.57
CA SER A 164 -44.59 22.40 -18.49
C SER A 164 -44.56 21.99 -19.97
N SER A 165 -43.83 20.94 -20.37
CA SER A 165 -43.78 20.46 -21.76
C SER A 165 -44.74 19.29 -21.99
N GLY A 166 -46.04 19.55 -22.04
CA GLY A 166 -47.03 18.47 -22.18
C GLY A 166 -48.45 18.88 -22.53
N ARG A 167 -48.66 19.80 -23.49
CA ARG A 167 -49.96 19.91 -24.17
C ARG A 167 -49.85 20.60 -25.54
N LYS A 168 -49.46 19.85 -26.58
CA LYS A 168 -49.75 20.24 -27.97
C LYS A 168 -51.18 19.80 -28.29
N GLY A 169 -52.08 20.76 -28.33
CA GLY A 169 -53.46 20.59 -28.79
C GLY A 169 -53.49 20.24 -30.28
N LYS A 170 -54.28 19.21 -30.59
CA LYS A 170 -54.65 18.73 -31.91
C LYS A 170 -55.71 19.71 -32.48
N LYS A 171 -55.47 20.28 -33.65
CA LYS A 171 -56.49 20.92 -34.50
C LYS A 171 -56.29 20.41 -35.91
#